data_AF-H8X0K6-F1
#
_entry.id   AF-H8X0K6-F1
#
_cell.length_a   1.000
_cell.length_b   1.000
_cell.length_c   1.000
_cell.angle_alpha   90.00
_cell.angle_beta   90.00
_cell.angle_gamma   90.00
#
_symmetry.space_group_name_H-M   'P 1'
#
loop_
_entity.id
_entity.type
_entity.pdbx_description
1 polymer ?
#
loop_
_entity_poly.entity_id
_entity_poly.type
_entity_poly.pdbx_seq_one_letter_code
_entity_poly.pdbx_strand_id
1 'polypeptide(L)'
;MAPPQHNKGRKRFVDRRETKSADIKRALTHRARLRKNYFKLLKHEGLEEPSKDKSDTDGESDNDEEEEGDVSHEKHESRPKQSKPTSFAERAAIAKQRKAEKRNERLQKIQEKLTDVARQEKIRELKKKELSQKTKRGQPVMGPRINNLLEKIKKNNE
;
A
#
# COMPACT_ATOMS: atom_id res chain seq x y z
N MET A 1 26.67 9.77 0.25
CA MET A 1 25.54 9.92 -0.71
C MET A 1 24.24 9.88 0.07
N ALA A 2 23.43 10.94 0.04
CA ALA A 2 22.16 11.00 0.75
C ALA A 2 21.04 10.29 -0.05
N PRO A 3 20.10 9.58 0.60
CA PRO A 3 19.02 8.88 -0.09
C PRO A 3 17.99 9.86 -0.69
N PRO A 4 17.37 9.51 -1.83
CA PRO A 4 16.46 10.40 -2.56
C PRO A 4 15.18 10.69 -1.76
N GLN A 5 14.97 11.97 -1.43
CA GLN A 5 13.77 12.41 -0.74
C GLN A 5 12.54 12.27 -1.63
N HIS A 6 11.66 11.33 -1.30
CA HIS A 6 10.40 11.15 -2.02
C HIS A 6 9.42 12.25 -1.60
N ASN A 7 9.07 13.13 -2.55
CA ASN A 7 8.11 14.22 -2.40
C ASN A 7 6.69 13.70 -2.03
N LYS A 8 6.42 13.46 -0.74
CA LYS A 8 5.12 13.05 -0.19
C LYS A 8 4.12 14.21 -0.03
N GLY A 9 4.05 15.12 -1.01
CA GLY A 9 3.32 16.38 -0.83
C GLY A 9 2.43 16.85 -1.98
N ARG A 10 2.53 16.27 -3.18
CA ARG A 10 1.68 16.67 -4.31
C ARG A 10 0.76 15.51 -4.67
N LYS A 11 -0.52 15.64 -4.32
CA LYS A 11 -1.56 14.76 -4.87
C LYS A 11 -1.49 14.95 -6.38
N ARG A 12 -0.96 13.95 -7.11
CA ARG A 12 -0.94 14.00 -8.57
C ARG A 12 -2.38 14.20 -9.04
N PHE A 13 -2.58 15.06 -10.03
CA PHE A 13 -3.88 15.18 -10.66
C PHE A 13 -4.20 13.80 -11.23
N VAL A 14 -5.16 13.11 -10.60
CA VAL A 14 -5.57 11.78 -11.01
C VAL A 14 -6.53 12.00 -12.17
N ASP A 15 -6.15 11.54 -13.36
CA ASP A 15 -7.07 11.57 -14.49
C ASP A 15 -8.28 10.70 -14.15
N ARG A 16 -9.44 11.37 -14.02
CA ARG A 16 -10.71 10.75 -13.66
C ARG A 16 -11.16 9.77 -14.75
N ARG A 17 -10.77 9.99 -16.00
CA ARG A 17 -11.13 9.12 -17.13
C ARG A 17 -10.36 7.81 -17.07
N GLU A 18 -9.05 7.87 -16.85
CA GLU A 18 -8.20 6.68 -16.75
C GLU A 18 -8.52 5.83 -15.53
N THR A 19 -8.75 6.47 -14.38
CA THR A 19 -9.14 5.75 -13.16
C THR A 19 -10.49 5.06 -13.31
N LYS A 20 -11.51 5.75 -13.84
CA LYS A 20 -12.81 5.13 -14.12
C LYS A 20 -12.68 3.99 -15.13
N SER A 21 -11.86 4.13 -16.16
CA SER A 21 -11.61 3.07 -17.14
C SER A 21 -10.92 1.85 -16.52
N ALA A 22 -9.95 2.06 -15.63
CA ALA A 22 -9.29 0.99 -14.89
C ALA A 22 -10.25 0.26 -13.95
N ASP A 23 -11.13 0.99 -13.26
CA ASP A 23 -12.16 0.42 -12.39
C ASP A 23 -13.20 -0.39 -13.17
N ILE A 24 -13.63 0.10 -14.35
CA ILE A 24 -14.52 -0.65 -15.25
C ILE A 24 -13.87 -1.96 -15.70
N LYS A 25 -12.60 -1.91 -16.15
CA LYS A 25 -11.84 -3.11 -16.55
C LYS A 25 -11.77 -4.11 -15.39
N ARG A 26 -11.44 -3.65 -14.18
CA ARG A 26 -11.38 -4.48 -12.98
C ARG A 26 -12.72 -5.12 -12.65
N ALA A 27 -13.83 -4.38 -12.75
CA ALA A 27 -15.18 -4.89 -12.52
C ALA A 27 -15.57 -5.96 -13.56
N LEU A 28 -15.26 -5.74 -14.84
CA LEU A 28 -15.52 -6.71 -15.92
C LEU A 28 -14.73 -8.00 -15.71
N THR A 29 -13.43 -7.91 -15.40
CA THR A 29 -12.61 -9.08 -15.09
C THR A 29 -13.15 -9.85 -13.87
N HIS A 30 -13.57 -9.13 -12.83
CA HIS A 30 -14.17 -9.74 -11.64
C HIS A 30 -15.47 -10.48 -11.99
N ARG A 31 -16.38 -9.85 -12.76
CA ARG A 31 -17.62 -10.46 -13.23
C ARG A 31 -17.36 -11.73 -14.05
N ALA A 32 -16.39 -11.68 -14.97
CA ALA A 32 -16.02 -12.84 -15.78
C ALA A 32 -15.47 -14.00 -14.92
N ARG A 33 -14.65 -13.70 -13.90
CA ARG A 33 -14.16 -14.70 -12.95
C ARG A 33 -15.29 -15.33 -12.13
N LEU A 34 -16.23 -14.52 -11.62
CA LEU A 34 -17.40 -15.03 -10.90
C LEU A 34 -18.26 -15.93 -11.79
N ARG A 35 -18.51 -15.52 -13.04
CA ARG A 35 -19.26 -16.33 -14.01
C ARG A 35 -18.56 -17.66 -14.28
N LYS A 36 -17.23 -17.65 -14.51
CA LYS A 36 -16.44 -18.88 -14.71
C LYS A 36 -16.48 -19.80 -13.49
N ASN A 37 -16.39 -19.24 -12.28
CA ASN A 37 -16.46 -20.02 -11.04
C ASN A 37 -17.86 -20.62 -10.83
N TYR A 38 -18.91 -19.85 -11.12
CA TYR A 38 -20.28 -20.32 -11.06
C TYR A 38 -20.52 -21.50 -12.01
N PHE A 39 -20.07 -21.41 -13.26
CA PHE A 39 -20.18 -22.52 -14.21
C PHE A 39 -19.36 -23.75 -13.82
N LYS A 40 -18.21 -23.56 -13.16
CA LYS A 40 -17.45 -24.69 -12.60
C LYS A 40 -18.20 -25.39 -11.46
N LEU A 41 -18.90 -24.64 -10.62
CA LEU A 41 -19.72 -25.19 -9.54
C LEU A 41 -20.92 -25.95 -10.09
N LEU A 42 -21.67 -25.36 -11.04
CA LEU A 42 -22.79 -26.04 -11.71
C LEU A 42 -22.36 -27.36 -12.37
N LYS A 43 -21.21 -27.34 -13.08
CA LYS A 43 -20.63 -28.56 -13.67
C LYS A 43 -20.29 -29.62 -12.61
N HIS A 44 -19.83 -29.21 -11.44
CA HIS A 44 -19.51 -30.12 -10.35
C HIS A 44 -20.78 -30.67 -9.65
N GLU A 45 -21.87 -29.92 -9.68
CA GLU A 45 -23.17 -30.30 -9.12
C GLU A 45 -24.01 -31.16 -10.08
N GLY A 46 -23.50 -31.45 -11.28
CA GLY A 46 -24.18 -32.28 -12.30
C GLY A 46 -25.37 -31.58 -12.96
N LEU A 47 -25.51 -30.27 -12.75
CA LEU A 47 -26.50 -29.43 -13.40
C LEU A 47 -25.87 -28.90 -14.69
N GLU A 48 -25.97 -29.67 -15.78
CA GLU A 48 -25.53 -29.22 -17.11
C GLU A 48 -26.37 -28.02 -17.57
N GLU A 49 -25.68 -26.99 -18.07
CA GLU A 49 -26.35 -25.84 -18.69
C GLU A 49 -27.08 -26.27 -19.97
N PRO A 50 -28.24 -25.66 -20.30
CA PRO A 50 -28.76 -25.75 -21.65
C PRO A 50 -27.69 -25.23 -22.62
N SER A 51 -27.32 -26.07 -23.58
CA SER A 51 -26.40 -25.76 -24.66
C SER A 51 -26.81 -24.44 -25.31
N LYS A 52 -25.86 -23.49 -25.38
CA LYS A 52 -25.97 -22.28 -26.17
C LYS A 52 -26.46 -22.63 -27.58
N ASP A 53 -27.69 -22.27 -27.91
CA ASP A 53 -28.13 -22.20 -29.29
C ASP A 53 -27.19 -21.25 -30.03
N LYS A 54 -26.48 -21.82 -31.00
CA LYS A 54 -25.70 -21.09 -31.99
C LYS A 54 -26.73 -20.39 -32.90
N SER A 55 -26.95 -19.10 -32.70
CA SER A 55 -27.57 -18.24 -33.72
C SER A 55 -26.70 -17.00 -33.90
N ASP A 56 -25.98 -17.02 -35.03
CA ASP A 56 -25.80 -15.96 -36.03
C ASP A 56 -25.49 -14.53 -35.53
N THR A 57 -24.26 -14.05 -35.77
CA THR A 57 -23.90 -13.12 -36.87
C THR A 57 -22.53 -12.44 -36.64
N ASP A 58 -21.63 -12.73 -37.58
CA ASP A 58 -20.68 -11.87 -38.31
C ASP A 58 -19.59 -11.06 -37.58
N GLY A 59 -18.33 -11.38 -37.94
CA GLY A 59 -17.15 -10.56 -37.62
C GLY A 59 -15.83 -11.27 -37.92
N GLU A 60 -15.66 -11.73 -39.15
CA GLU A 60 -14.43 -12.25 -39.73
C GLU A 60 -13.35 -11.16 -39.79
N SER A 61 -12.17 -11.41 -39.21
CA SER A 61 -10.88 -11.04 -39.81
C SER A 61 -9.78 -11.85 -39.14
N ASP A 62 -9.35 -12.83 -39.91
CA ASP A 62 -8.03 -13.43 -39.92
C ASP A 62 -6.93 -12.37 -39.77
N ASN A 63 -5.94 -12.65 -38.92
CA ASN A 63 -4.56 -12.18 -39.10
C ASN A 63 -3.65 -13.04 -38.23
N ASP A 64 -3.20 -14.11 -38.86
CA ASP A 64 -2.04 -14.91 -38.50
C ASP A 64 -0.73 -14.09 -38.67
N GLU A 65 0.37 -14.68 -38.21
CA GLU A 65 1.79 -14.26 -38.35
C GLU A 65 2.48 -13.61 -37.13
N GLU A 66 3.03 -14.52 -36.33
CA GLU A 66 4.41 -14.62 -35.84
C GLU A 66 5.27 -13.35 -35.66
N GLU A 67 5.77 -13.16 -34.42
CA GLU A 67 7.13 -12.64 -34.21
C GLU A 67 7.78 -13.30 -32.97
N GLU A 68 8.85 -14.02 -33.28
CA GLU A 68 9.95 -14.57 -32.48
C GLU A 68 10.39 -13.78 -31.23
N GLY A 69 10.92 -14.51 -30.24
CA GLY A 69 12.03 -14.02 -29.39
C GLY A 69 11.77 -13.85 -27.90
N ASP A 70 12.06 -14.89 -27.10
CA ASP A 70 13.23 -14.91 -26.19
C ASP A 70 13.06 -16.02 -25.13
N VAL A 71 13.87 -17.06 -25.32
CA VAL A 71 14.13 -18.10 -24.34
C VAL A 71 15.21 -17.57 -23.40
N SER A 72 14.82 -17.09 -22.23
CA SER A 72 15.73 -16.97 -21.08
C SER A 72 15.21 -17.82 -19.91
N HIS A 73 15.45 -19.12 -20.08
CA HIS A 73 15.69 -20.05 -18.97
C HIS A 73 16.89 -19.52 -18.17
N GLU A 74 16.68 -18.96 -16.98
CA GLU A 74 17.70 -19.04 -15.92
C GLU A 74 17.21 -18.64 -14.51
N LYS A 75 17.77 -19.36 -13.53
CA LYS A 75 17.64 -19.26 -12.07
C LYS A 75 16.37 -19.80 -11.41
N HIS A 76 16.28 -21.13 -11.45
CA HIS A 76 15.87 -21.91 -10.29
C HIS A 76 16.83 -21.68 -9.10
N GLU A 77 16.64 -20.61 -8.33
CA GLU A 77 17.21 -20.52 -6.98
C GLU A 77 16.27 -21.29 -6.02
N SER A 78 16.69 -22.52 -5.72
CA SER A 78 16.41 -23.32 -4.51
C SER A 78 15.17 -22.90 -3.69
N ARG A 79 13.98 -23.30 -4.15
CA ARG A 79 12.79 -23.31 -3.30
C ARG A 79 13.08 -24.17 -2.06
N PRO A 80 12.93 -23.65 -0.83
CA PRO A 80 13.15 -24.45 0.37
C PRO A 80 12.21 -25.66 0.35
N LYS A 81 12.77 -26.83 0.64
CA LYS A 81 12.07 -28.12 0.71
C LYS A 81 10.77 -27.92 1.50
N GLN A 82 9.63 -28.21 0.86
CA GLN A 82 8.34 -28.04 1.50
C GLN A 82 8.28 -28.91 2.74
N SER A 83 8.17 -28.27 3.91
CA SER A 83 7.87 -28.98 5.14
C SER A 83 6.55 -29.72 4.98
N LYS A 84 6.43 -30.86 5.66
CA LYS A 84 5.28 -31.77 5.58
C LYS A 84 3.96 -30.98 5.58
N PRO A 85 2.95 -31.36 4.79
CA PRO A 85 1.66 -30.69 4.77
C PRO A 85 1.07 -30.73 6.17
N THR A 86 1.12 -29.60 6.89
CA THR A 86 0.54 -29.46 8.22
C THR A 86 -0.96 -29.73 8.17
N SER A 87 -1.52 -30.20 9.28
CA SER A 87 -2.95 -30.51 9.35
C SER A 87 -3.78 -29.25 9.00
N PHE A 88 -4.95 -29.42 8.41
CA PHE A 88 -5.83 -28.30 8.05
C PHE A 88 -6.11 -27.39 9.25
N ALA A 89 -6.28 -27.98 10.44
CA ALA A 89 -6.47 -27.26 11.69
C ALA A 89 -5.26 -26.38 12.05
N GLU A 90 -4.04 -26.90 11.88
CA GLU A 90 -2.80 -26.18 12.16
C GLU A 90 -2.61 -25.01 11.20
N ARG A 91 -2.93 -25.19 9.90
CA ARG A 91 -2.89 -24.10 8.91
C ARG A 91 -3.87 -22.99 9.25
N ALA A 92 -5.08 -23.36 9.67
CA ALA A 92 -6.09 -22.39 10.09
C ALA A 92 -5.64 -21.60 11.33
N ALA A 93 -5.03 -22.27 12.31
CA ALA A 93 -4.47 -21.63 13.50
C ALA A 93 -3.33 -20.66 13.15
N ILE A 94 -2.38 -21.07 12.31
CA ILE A 94 -1.26 -20.22 11.86
C ILE A 94 -1.78 -19.01 11.08
N ALA A 95 -2.77 -19.19 10.21
CA ALA A 95 -3.38 -18.08 9.48
C ALA A 95 -4.08 -17.09 10.42
N LYS A 96 -4.74 -17.58 11.48
CA LYS A 96 -5.38 -16.74 12.51
C LYS A 96 -4.34 -15.97 13.31
N GLN A 97 -3.25 -16.61 13.74
CA GLN A 97 -2.14 -15.97 14.44
C GLN A 97 -1.51 -14.86 13.61
N ARG A 98 -1.15 -15.13 12.34
CA ARG A 98 -0.59 -14.12 11.43
C ARG A 98 -1.51 -12.92 11.22
N LYS A 99 -2.82 -13.13 11.17
CA LYS A 99 -3.80 -12.05 11.08
C LYS A 99 -3.86 -11.22 12.37
N ALA A 100 -3.79 -11.88 13.53
CA ALA A 100 -3.78 -11.22 14.83
C ALA A 100 -2.50 -10.40 15.03
N GLU A 101 -1.32 -10.96 14.72
CA GLU A 101 -0.03 -10.27 14.76
C GLU A 101 -0.03 -9.03 13.87
N LYS A 102 -0.44 -9.16 12.60
CA LYS A 102 -0.55 -8.01 11.69
C LYS A 102 -1.50 -6.93 12.20
N ARG A 103 -2.58 -7.31 12.90
CA ARG A 103 -3.48 -6.35 13.54
C ARG A 103 -2.80 -5.65 14.72
N ASN A 104 -2.11 -6.40 15.57
CA ASN A 104 -1.38 -5.89 16.72
C ASN A 104 -0.25 -4.95 16.31
N GLU A 105 0.55 -5.32 15.31
CA GLU A 105 1.60 -4.45 14.75
C GLU A 105 1.03 -3.13 14.22
N ARG A 106 -0.14 -3.17 13.56
CA ARG A 106 -0.80 -1.95 13.08
C ARG A 106 -1.25 -1.08 14.24
N LEU A 107 -1.83 -1.68 15.29
CA LEU A 107 -2.24 -0.95 16.49
C LEU A 107 -1.04 -0.33 17.21
N GLN A 108 0.05 -1.07 17.38
CA GLN A 108 1.29 -0.58 17.97
C GLN A 108 1.85 0.61 17.18
N LYS A 109 1.96 0.49 15.85
CA LYS A 109 2.41 1.59 14.98
C LYS A 109 1.53 2.83 15.08
N ILE A 110 0.23 2.68 15.32
CA ILE A 110 -0.69 3.81 15.51
C ILE A 110 -0.44 4.44 16.89
N GLN A 111 -0.32 3.62 17.94
CA GLN A 111 -0.04 4.09 19.30
C GLN A 111 1.28 4.86 19.36
N GLU A 112 2.36 4.30 18.81
CA GLU A 112 3.67 4.96 18.74
C GLU A 112 3.56 6.34 18.07
N LYS A 113 2.93 6.41 16.90
CA LYS A 113 2.70 7.69 16.19
C LYS A 113 1.94 8.70 17.04
N LEU A 114 0.89 8.27 17.74
CA LEU A 114 0.13 9.16 18.62
C LEU A 114 0.99 9.66 19.79
N THR A 115 1.82 8.80 20.38
CA THR A 115 2.72 9.19 21.47
C THR A 115 3.80 10.17 20.99
N ASP A 116 4.34 9.98 19.79
CA ASP A 116 5.33 10.89 19.21
C ASP A 116 4.73 12.25 18.87
N VAL A 117 3.51 12.29 18.31
CA VAL A 117 2.78 13.55 18.07
C VAL A 117 2.55 14.28 19.38
N ALA A 118 2.03 13.60 20.41
CA ALA A 118 1.79 14.21 21.72
C ALA A 118 3.10 14.72 22.36
N ARG A 119 4.21 13.98 22.22
CA ARG A 119 5.53 14.42 22.70
C ARG A 119 5.99 15.67 21.96
N GLN A 120 5.87 15.71 20.64
CA GLN A 120 6.27 16.85 19.82
C GLN A 120 5.40 18.08 20.11
N GLU A 121 4.10 17.92 20.32
CA GLU A 121 3.19 19.00 20.69
C GLU A 121 3.58 19.62 22.03
N LYS A 122 3.82 18.80 23.07
CA LYS A 122 4.32 19.28 24.36
C LYS A 122 5.61 20.08 24.22
N ILE A 123 6.56 19.60 23.42
CA ILE A 123 7.82 20.32 23.17
C ILE A 123 7.54 21.66 22.47
N ARG A 124 6.65 21.70 21.47
CA ARG A 124 6.27 22.94 20.78
C ARG A 124 5.61 23.94 21.71
N GLU A 125 4.74 23.48 22.60
CA GLU A 125 4.08 24.33 23.59
C GLU A 125 5.08 24.94 24.58
N LEU A 126 6.01 24.15 25.09
CA LEU A 126 7.08 24.64 25.98
C LEU A 126 7.94 25.70 25.25
N LYS A 127 8.40 25.38 24.03
CA LYS A 127 9.18 26.34 23.22
C LYS A 127 8.40 27.61 22.89
N LYS A 128 7.10 27.50 22.62
CA LYS A 128 6.21 28.64 22.38
C LYS A 128 6.12 29.51 23.63
N LYS A 129 5.94 28.92 24.80
CA LYS A 129 5.89 29.63 26.09
C LYS A 129 7.22 30.38 26.32
N GLU A 130 8.35 29.71 26.18
CA GLU A 130 9.68 30.33 26.33
C GLU A 130 9.90 31.52 25.38
N LEU A 131 9.57 31.37 24.10
CA LEU A 131 9.75 32.43 23.09
C LEU A 131 8.75 33.60 23.20
N SER A 132 7.62 33.36 23.87
CA SER A 132 6.58 34.37 24.09
C SER A 132 6.88 35.32 25.25
N GLN A 133 7.87 34.99 26.09
CA GLN A 133 8.23 35.80 27.25
C GLN A 133 8.71 37.21 26.83
N LYS A 134 8.27 38.22 27.58
CA LYS A 134 8.62 39.63 27.38
C LYS A 134 9.21 40.20 28.67
N THR A 135 10.11 41.16 28.54
CA THR A 135 10.68 41.93 29.65
C THR A 135 9.66 42.94 30.18
N LYS A 136 9.96 43.59 31.32
CA LYS A 136 9.10 44.63 31.93
C LYS A 136 8.72 45.75 30.95
N ARG A 137 9.59 46.07 29.99
CA ARG A 137 9.36 47.11 28.97
C ARG A 137 8.67 46.59 27.70
N GLY A 138 8.28 45.31 27.67
CA GLY A 138 7.58 44.68 26.54
C GLY A 138 8.47 44.13 25.44
N GLN A 139 9.80 44.27 25.54
CA GLN A 139 10.74 43.68 24.59
C GLN A 139 10.76 42.15 24.74
N PRO A 140 10.93 41.37 23.67
CA PRO A 140 11.07 39.93 23.79
C PRO A 140 12.32 39.55 24.60
N VAL A 141 12.21 38.55 25.47
CA VAL A 141 13.38 38.03 26.19
C VAL A 141 14.31 37.36 25.17
N MET A 142 15.54 37.86 25.07
CA MET A 142 16.46 37.47 23.99
C MET A 142 17.15 36.13 24.24
N GLY A 143 17.36 35.70 25.49
CA GLY A 143 18.07 34.45 25.81
C GLY A 143 17.58 33.21 25.03
N PRO A 144 16.28 32.84 25.11
CA PRO A 144 15.73 31.73 24.35
C PRO A 144 15.86 31.89 22.83
N ARG A 145 15.80 33.12 22.32
CA ARG A 145 15.94 33.41 20.88
C ARG A 145 17.38 33.27 20.41
N ILE A 146 18.34 33.72 21.23
CA ILE A 146 19.77 33.57 20.99
C ILE A 146 20.14 32.09 20.95
N ASN A 147 19.68 31.28 21.91
CA ASN A 147 19.96 29.84 21.92
C ASN A 147 19.43 29.15 20.65
N ASN A 148 18.20 29.49 20.22
CA ASN A 148 17.66 28.98 18.96
C ASN A 148 18.51 29.40 17.74
N LEU A 149 19.10 30.59 17.76
CA LEU A 149 20.00 31.05 16.70
C LEU A 149 21.31 30.28 16.71
N LEU A 150 21.92 30.09 17.89
CA LEU A 150 23.15 29.33 18.06
C LEU A 150 22.98 27.86 17.64
N GLU A 151 21.86 27.22 18.02
CA GLU A 151 21.55 25.86 17.58
C GLU A 151 21.42 25.75 16.05
N LYS A 152 20.82 26.75 15.40
CA LYS A 152 20.72 26.78 13.93
C LYS A 152 22.07 26.95 13.27
N ILE A 153 22.92 27.83 13.82
CA ILE A 153 24.29 28.02 13.33
C ILE A 153 25.07 26.71 13.47
N LYS A 154 24.98 26.05 14.63
CA LYS A 154 25.65 24.76 14.87
C LYS A 154 25.20 23.70 13.86
N LYS A 155 23.90 23.58 13.59
CA LYS A 155 23.35 22.61 12.61
C LYS A 155 23.71 22.91 11.16
N ASN A 156 24.01 24.15 10.81
CA ASN A 156 24.40 24.53 9.45
C ASN A 156 25.91 24.37 9.21
N ASN A 157 26.70 24.31 10.28
CA ASN A 157 28.15 24.17 10.25
C ASN A 157 28.63 22.71 10.48
N GLU A 158 27.70 21.80 10.80
CA GLU A 158 27.88 20.33 10.82
C GLU A 158 27.36 19.72 9.50
#